data_AF-A0A965JZ96-F1
#
_entry.id   AF-A0A965JZ96-F1
#
_cell.length_a   1.000
_cell.length_b   1.000
_cell.length_c   1.000
_cell.angle_alpha   90.00
_cell.angle_beta   90.00
_cell.angle_gamma   90.00
#
_symmetry.space_group_name_H-M   'P 1'
#
loop_
_entity.id
_entity.type
_entity.pdbx_description
1 polymer ?
#
loop_
_entity_poly.entity_id
_entity_poly.type
_entity_poly.pdbx_seq_one_letter_code
_entity_poly.pdbx_strand_id
1 'polypeptide(L)'
;MAEPPVLVADTIEQYLLMLTVVDGRSPLTIASYESDLKSLLEHLGSEDALLGVSGTKLDSYFAQLRSLGRKPSTVARAMSSCRGFYRFLVDEHLLEVDPSTRLPVPGRAQSLPKALPETTIDALINGIQGNSALDIRDRMII
;
A
#
# COMPACT_ATOMS: atom_id res chain seq x y z
N MET A 1 -29.98 -22.17 -5.16
CA MET A 1 -30.02 -21.38 -3.92
C MET A 1 -28.64 -20.79 -3.79
N ALA A 2 -28.45 -19.56 -4.29
CA ALA A 2 -27.16 -18.88 -4.22
C ALA A 2 -26.90 -18.61 -2.73
N GLU A 3 -25.76 -19.08 -2.22
CA GLU A 3 -25.29 -18.71 -0.90
C GLU A 3 -25.25 -17.18 -0.81
N PRO A 4 -25.69 -16.58 0.30
CA PRO A 4 -25.66 -15.13 0.44
C PRO A 4 -24.20 -14.68 0.23
N PRO A 5 -23.94 -13.63 -0.57
CA PRO A 5 -22.60 -13.08 -0.66
C PRO A 5 -22.21 -12.71 0.77
N VAL A 6 -21.11 -13.32 1.24
CA VAL A 6 -20.53 -13.06 2.55
C VAL A 6 -20.63 -11.56 2.78
N LEU A 7 -21.38 -11.21 3.83
CA LEU A 7 -21.64 -9.84 4.28
C LEU A 7 -20.38 -9.00 4.06
N VAL A 8 -20.55 -7.82 3.47
CA VAL A 8 -19.55 -6.77 3.21
C VAL A 8 -18.72 -6.52 4.47
N ALA A 9 -17.77 -7.41 4.73
CA ALA A 9 -16.79 -7.32 5.78
C ALA A 9 -15.82 -6.23 5.36
N ASP A 10 -15.28 -5.52 6.35
CA ASP A 10 -14.29 -4.45 6.18
C ASP A 10 -13.35 -4.81 5.02
N THR A 11 -13.39 -4.02 3.94
CA THR A 11 -12.60 -4.28 2.73
C THR A 11 -11.10 -4.37 3.04
N ILE A 12 -10.65 -3.71 4.11
CA ILE A 12 -9.28 -3.81 4.62
C ILE A 12 -9.05 -5.23 5.17
N GLU A 13 -9.96 -5.79 5.96
CA GLU A 13 -9.84 -7.15 6.48
C GLU A 13 -9.78 -8.19 5.36
N GLN A 14 -10.61 -8.03 4.32
CA GLN A 14 -10.59 -8.93 3.16
C GLN A 14 -9.24 -8.88 2.42
N TYR A 15 -8.71 -7.68 2.21
CA TYR A 15 -7.39 -7.50 1.62
C TYR A 15 -6.27 -8.13 2.46
N LEU A 16 -6.29 -7.92 3.78
CA LEU A 16 -5.29 -8.48 4.69
C LEU A 16 -5.38 -10.01 4.78
N LEU A 17 -6.59 -10.57 4.72
CA LEU A 17 -6.80 -12.01 4.63
C LEU A 17 -6.22 -12.57 3.33
N MET A 18 -6.46 -11.90 2.19
CA MET A 18 -5.86 -12.27 0.91
C MET A 18 -4.33 -12.27 0.98
N LEU A 19 -3.71 -11.21 1.52
CA LEU A 19 -2.25 -11.17 1.70
C LEU A 19 -1.70 -12.27 2.62
N THR A 20 -2.49 -12.69 3.60
CA THR A 20 -2.09 -13.74 4.55
C THR A 20 -2.18 -15.12 3.90
N VAL A 21 -3.31 -15.42 3.25
CA VAL A 21 -3.64 -16.75 2.74
C VAL A 21 -3.00 -17.01 1.37
N VAL A 22 -3.06 -16.03 0.46
CA VAL A 22 -2.62 -16.18 -0.93
C VAL A 22 -1.13 -15.86 -1.05
N ASP A 23 -0.70 -14.76 -0.44
CA ASP A 23 0.65 -14.24 -0.62
C ASP A 23 1.64 -14.68 0.47
N GLY A 24 1.16 -15.34 1.53
CA GLY A 24 2.00 -15.87 2.62
C GLY A 24 2.82 -14.80 3.34
N ARG A 25 2.30 -13.57 3.46
CA ARG A 25 3.03 -12.46 4.10
C ARG A 25 3.24 -12.71 5.59
N SER A 26 4.36 -12.21 6.12
CA SER A 26 4.63 -12.34 7.56
C SER A 26 3.61 -11.55 8.39
N PRO A 27 3.26 -12.01 9.61
CA PRO A 27 2.32 -11.31 10.49
C PRO A 27 2.70 -9.84 10.75
N LEU A 28 4.00 -9.56 10.86
CA LEU A 28 4.50 -8.20 11.04
C LEU A 28 4.23 -7.30 9.82
N THR A 29 4.31 -7.86 8.61
CA THR A 29 3.99 -7.13 7.37
C THR A 29 2.49 -6.85 7.30
N ILE A 30 1.65 -7.82 7.67
CA ILE A 30 0.19 -7.66 7.73
C ILE A 30 -0.21 -6.58 8.72
N ALA A 31 0.29 -6.63 9.96
CA ALA A 31 0.01 -5.62 10.98
C ALA A 31 0.47 -4.21 10.57
N SER A 32 1.60 -4.14 9.86
CA SER A 32 2.10 -2.90 9.27
C SER A 32 1.13 -2.33 8.23
N TYR A 33 0.64 -3.18 7.32
CA TYR A 33 -0.30 -2.77 6.26
C TYR A 33 -1.66 -2.39 6.84
N GLU A 34 -2.15 -3.15 7.82
CA GLU A 34 -3.37 -2.84 8.56
C GLU A 34 -3.29 -1.45 9.21
N SER A 35 -2.20 -1.16 9.92
CA SER A 35 -2.00 0.16 10.56
C SER A 35 -1.97 1.30 9.55
N ASP A 36 -1.36 1.09 8.38
CA ASP A 36 -1.30 2.11 7.33
C ASP A 36 -2.69 2.37 6.72
N LEU A 37 -3.46 1.31 6.45
CA LEU A 37 -4.80 1.41 5.87
C LEU A 37 -5.82 1.98 6.87
N LYS A 38 -5.73 1.62 8.14
CA LYS A 38 -6.53 2.25 9.21
C LYS A 38 -6.21 3.73 9.35
N SER A 39 -4.94 4.11 9.28
CA SER A 39 -4.54 5.54 9.30
C SER A 39 -5.08 6.31 8.10
N LEU A 40 -5.19 5.67 6.93
CA LEU A 40 -5.83 6.26 5.75
C LEU A 40 -7.36 6.38 5.94
N LEU A 41 -8.01 5.33 6.45
CA LEU A 41 -9.44 5.33 6.76
C LEU A 41 -9.78 6.45 7.75
N GLU A 42 -9.03 6.58 8.83
CA GLU A 42 -9.17 7.66 9.82
C GLU A 42 -9.03 9.05 9.18
N HIS A 43 -8.11 9.21 8.24
CA HIS A 43 -7.94 10.47 7.51
C HIS A 43 -9.12 10.78 6.58
N LEU A 44 -9.71 9.77 5.95
CA LEU A 44 -10.84 9.94 5.02
C LEU A 44 -12.20 10.01 5.73
N GLY A 45 -12.31 9.44 6.93
CA GLY A 45 -13.45 9.56 7.85
C GLY A 45 -14.52 8.47 7.70
N SER A 46 -14.54 7.69 6.62
CA SER A 46 -15.48 6.57 6.44
C SER A 46 -15.02 5.58 5.37
N GLU A 47 -15.58 4.36 5.39
CA GLU A 47 -15.35 3.35 4.35
C GLU A 47 -15.91 3.79 2.98
N ASP A 48 -17.05 4.46 2.95
CA ASP A 48 -17.58 5.07 1.71
C ASP A 48 -16.57 6.05 1.10
N ALA A 49 -15.84 6.78 1.95
CA ALA A 49 -14.80 7.71 1.49
C ALA A 49 -13.54 7.01 0.98
N LEU A 50 -13.24 5.77 1.42
CA LEU A 50 -12.21 4.92 0.81
C LEU A 50 -12.60 4.54 -0.62
N LEU A 51 -13.84 4.08 -0.81
CA LEU A 51 -14.33 3.67 -2.14
C LEU A 51 -14.51 4.87 -3.09
N GLY A 52 -14.85 6.05 -2.56
CA GLY A 52 -15.00 7.28 -3.33
C GLY A 52 -13.75 8.17 -3.41
N VAL A 53 -12.58 7.71 -2.97
CA VAL A 53 -11.40 8.58 -2.89
C VAL A 53 -10.89 8.96 -4.27
N SER A 54 -10.48 10.22 -4.44
CA SER A 54 -9.77 10.68 -5.63
C SER A 54 -8.26 10.51 -5.46
N GLY A 55 -7.54 10.32 -6.58
CA GLY A 55 -6.07 10.32 -6.55
C GLY A 55 -5.47 11.61 -5.98
N THR A 56 -6.14 12.76 -6.16
CA THR A 56 -5.73 14.03 -5.54
C THR A 56 -5.80 14.00 -4.01
N LYS A 57 -6.83 13.37 -3.43
CA LYS A 57 -6.92 13.21 -1.98
C LYS A 57 -5.83 12.28 -1.44
N LEU A 58 -5.51 11.22 -2.18
CA LEU A 58 -4.38 10.35 -1.83
C LEU A 58 -3.05 11.12 -1.88
N ASP A 59 -2.80 11.91 -2.93
CA ASP A 59 -1.61 12.77 -3.02
C ASP A 59 -1.50 13.71 -1.81
N SER A 60 -2.60 14.38 -1.45
CA SER A 60 -2.67 15.27 -0.28
C SER A 60 -2.38 14.53 1.03
N TYR A 61 -2.92 13.34 1.21
CA TYR A 61 -2.63 12.50 2.38
C TYR A 61 -1.14 12.18 2.50
N PHE A 62 -0.51 11.69 1.42
CA PHE A 62 0.93 11.36 1.45
C PHE A 62 1.83 12.61 1.53
N ALA A 63 1.37 13.76 1.03
CA ALA A 63 2.05 15.03 1.26
C ALA A 63 1.99 15.41 2.75
N GLN A 64 0.84 15.23 3.40
CA GLN A 64 0.67 15.45 4.84
C GLN A 64 1.57 14.53 5.67
N LEU A 65 1.65 13.24 5.36
CA LEU A 65 2.54 12.32 6.07
C LEU A 65 4.00 12.79 6.02
N ARG A 66 4.45 13.30 4.87
CA ARG A 66 5.79 13.87 4.71
C ARG A 66 5.96 15.16 5.51
N SER A 67 4.97 16.07 5.50
CA SER A 67 5.04 17.32 6.26
C SER A 67 5.04 17.10 7.77
N LEU A 68 4.44 16.01 8.24
CA LEU A 68 4.49 15.55 9.63
C LEU A 68 5.83 14.91 10.03
N GLY A 69 6.83 14.90 9.14
CA GLY A 69 8.16 14.37 9.42
C GLY A 69 8.22 12.85 9.51
N ARG A 70 7.25 12.11 8.93
CA ARG A 70 7.32 10.65 8.87
C ARG A 70 8.54 10.21 8.07
N LYS A 71 9.22 9.16 8.53
CA LYS A 71 10.40 8.61 7.86
C LYS A 71 10.06 8.22 6.42
N PRO A 72 10.94 8.48 5.44
CA PRO A 72 10.70 8.11 4.04
C PRO A 72 10.32 6.65 3.83
N SER A 73 10.95 5.73 4.58
CA SER A 73 10.64 4.29 4.56
C SER A 73 9.22 3.96 5.04
N THR A 74 8.72 4.69 6.05
CA THR A 74 7.34 4.54 6.54
C THR A 74 6.34 5.03 5.50
N VAL A 75 6.58 6.19 4.88
CA VAL A 75 5.68 6.71 3.82
C VAL A 75 5.70 5.79 2.60
N ALA A 76 6.86 5.25 2.22
CA ALA A 76 7.00 4.27 1.14
C ALA A 76 6.21 2.98 1.41
N ARG A 77 6.24 2.47 2.65
CA ARG A 77 5.44 1.31 3.07
C ARG A 77 3.94 1.61 2.98
N ALA A 78 3.49 2.75 3.51
CA ALA A 78 2.09 3.17 3.44
C ALA A 78 1.59 3.35 2.00
N MET A 79 2.42 3.90 1.11
CA MET A 79 2.12 3.97 -0.32
C MET A 79 2.01 2.57 -0.95
N SER A 80 2.85 1.61 -0.52
CA SER A 80 2.78 0.23 -1.01
C SER A 80 1.49 -0.47 -0.55
N SER A 81 1.12 -0.32 0.72
CA SER A 81 -0.13 -0.86 1.28
C SER A 81 -1.36 -0.27 0.59
N CYS A 82 -1.38 1.05 0.39
CA CYS A 82 -2.44 1.76 -0.31
C CYS A 82 -2.60 1.25 -1.76
N ARG A 83 -1.50 1.13 -2.52
CA ARG A 83 -1.55 0.63 -3.89
C ARG A 83 -2.02 -0.82 -3.99
N GLY A 84 -1.55 -1.69 -3.10
CA GLY A 84 -1.99 -3.08 -3.06
C GLY A 84 -3.49 -3.19 -2.74
N PHE A 85 -3.97 -2.39 -1.80
CA PHE A 85 -5.38 -2.34 -1.43
C PHE A 85 -6.27 -1.86 -2.58
N TYR A 86 -5.97 -0.72 -3.22
CA TYR A 86 -6.79 -0.24 -4.34
C TYR A 86 -6.70 -1.15 -5.58
N ARG A 87 -5.59 -1.86 -5.78
CA ARG A 87 -5.49 -2.92 -6.78
C ARG A 87 -6.47 -4.06 -6.47
N PHE A 88 -6.44 -4.56 -5.24
CA PHE A 88 -7.38 -5.58 -4.76
C PHE A 88 -8.83 -5.15 -4.97
N LEU A 89 -9.20 -3.91 -4.63
CA LEU A 89 -10.57 -3.42 -4.85
C LEU A 89 -11.00 -3.43 -6.33
N VAL A 90 -10.08 -3.15 -7.25
CA VAL A 90 -10.37 -3.23 -8.69
C VAL A 90 -10.48 -4.68 -9.15
N ASP A 91 -9.61 -5.55 -8.65
CA ASP A 91 -9.61 -6.98 -8.97
C ASP A 91 -10.88 -7.68 -8.46
N GLU A 92 -11.43 -7.24 -7.32
CA GLU A 92 -12.72 -7.69 -6.76
C GLU A 92 -13.94 -6.95 -7.34
N HIS A 93 -13.75 -6.11 -8.37
CA HIS A 93 -14.81 -5.32 -9.01
C HIS A 93 -15.58 -4.38 -8.07
N LEU A 94 -14.98 -3.99 -6.95
CA LEU A 94 -15.51 -2.98 -6.04
C LEU A 94 -15.22 -1.55 -6.52
N LEU A 95 -14.18 -1.38 -7.35
CA LEU A 95 -13.86 -0.14 -8.04
C LEU A 95 -13.62 -0.39 -9.53
N GLU A 96 -14.04 0.55 -10.38
CA GLU A 96 -13.73 0.50 -11.82
C GLU A 96 -12.32 1.02 -12.13
N VAL A 97 -11.84 1.99 -11.34
CA VAL A 97 -10.57 2.70 -11.59
C VAL A 97 -9.77 2.78 -10.30
N ASP A 98 -8.48 2.45 -10.39
CA ASP A 98 -7.53 2.52 -9.29
C ASP A 98 -7.09 3.99 -9.03
N PRO A 99 -7.51 4.64 -7.92
CA PRO A 99 -7.15 6.03 -7.62
C PRO A 99 -5.68 6.18 -7.18
N SER A 100 -5.02 5.09 -6.80
CA SER A 100 -3.64 5.06 -6.32
C SER A 100 -2.60 5.08 -7.45
N THR A 101 -3.06 4.96 -8.71
CA THR A 101 -2.20 4.96 -9.91
C THR A 101 -1.27 6.16 -10.00
N ARG A 102 -1.69 7.32 -9.49
CA ARG A 102 -0.92 8.57 -9.46
C ARG A 102 0.16 8.61 -8.38
N LEU A 103 0.09 7.72 -7.39
CA LEU A 103 1.08 7.68 -6.32
C LEU A 103 2.45 7.23 -6.87
N PRO A 104 3.54 7.91 -6.50
CA PRO A 104 4.87 7.54 -6.94
C PRO A 104 5.19 6.13 -6.44
N VAL A 105 5.74 5.30 -7.32
CA VAL A 105 6.17 3.94 -6.97
C VAL A 105 7.34 4.04 -5.99
N PRO A 106 7.23 3.52 -4.76
CA PRO A 106 8.38 3.45 -3.88
C PRO A 106 9.40 2.47 -4.49
N GLY A 107 10.66 2.90 -4.63
CA GLY A 107 11.76 2.06 -5.09
C GLY A 107 11.77 0.72 -4.34
N ARG A 108 11.64 -0.38 -5.08
CA ARG A 108 11.20 -1.68 -4.55
C ARG A 108 12.40 -2.51 -4.10
N ALA A 109 12.35 -3.05 -2.88
CA ALA A 109 12.84 -4.41 -2.64
C ALA A 109 11.66 -5.35 -2.91
N GLN A 110 11.77 -6.16 -3.96
CA GLN A 110 10.71 -7.04 -4.44
C GLN A 110 10.46 -8.20 -3.46
N SER A 111 9.19 -8.38 -3.09
CA SER A 111 8.52 -9.67 -3.22
C SER A 111 7.03 -9.39 -3.34
N LEU A 112 6.42 -9.75 -4.47
CA LEU A 112 5.07 -10.32 -4.61
C LEU A 112 5.01 -10.93 -6.01
N PRO A 113 4.50 -12.16 -6.18
CA PRO A 113 4.68 -12.93 -7.40
C PRO A 113 3.64 -12.55 -8.47
N LYS A 114 4.10 -12.61 -9.74
CA LYS A 114 3.37 -12.72 -11.04
C LYS A 114 2.01 -11.99 -11.11
N ALA A 115 1.86 -10.84 -11.77
CA ALA A 115 2.24 -10.59 -13.16
C ALA A 115 2.39 -9.08 -13.44
N LEU A 116 3.53 -8.67 -13.99
CA LEU A 116 3.68 -7.40 -14.70
C LEU A 116 4.62 -7.67 -15.88
N PRO A 117 4.19 -7.46 -17.14
CA PRO A 117 5.08 -7.58 -18.29
C PRO A 117 6.09 -6.43 -18.30
N GLU A 118 7.32 -6.80 -18.61
CA GLU A 118 8.51 -5.95 -18.62
C GLU A 118 8.48 -4.97 -19.80
N THR A 119 8.60 -3.67 -19.53
CA THR A 119 9.29 -2.73 -20.43
C THR A 119 9.86 -1.54 -19.65
N THR A 120 11.19 -1.58 -19.50
CA THR A 120 12.14 -0.45 -19.61
C THR A 120 12.09 0.66 -18.55
N ILE A 121 12.97 0.57 -17.56
CA ILE A 121 13.36 1.69 -16.68
C ILE A 121 14.86 1.93 -16.85
N ASP A 122 15.24 2.66 -17.89
CA ASP A 122 16.58 3.24 -18.06
C ASP A 122 16.40 4.75 -18.21
N ALA A 123 16.68 5.54 -17.15
CA ALA A 123 17.06 6.97 -17.24
C ALA A 123 17.18 7.73 -15.90
N LEU A 124 16.79 7.20 -14.74
CA LEU A 124 16.56 8.05 -13.56
C LEU A 124 17.43 7.71 -12.34
N ILE A 125 18.70 7.34 -12.56
CA ILE A 125 19.73 7.21 -11.50
C ILE A 125 20.84 8.25 -11.69
N ASN A 126 20.50 9.55 -11.67
CA ASN A 126 21.53 10.60 -11.67
C ASN A 126 21.25 11.78 -10.71
N GLY A 127 20.39 11.60 -9.71
CA GLY A 127 19.93 12.71 -8.88
C GLY A 127 20.10 12.60 -7.36
N ILE A 128 20.60 11.49 -6.80
CA ILE A 128 20.70 11.34 -5.33
C ILE A 128 22.11 10.85 -4.96
N GLN A 129 23.06 11.79 -5.03
CA GLN A 129 24.29 11.72 -4.27
C GLN A 129 23.95 12.05 -2.81
N GLY A 130 23.80 11.02 -1.99
CA GLY A 130 23.45 11.15 -0.57
C GLY A 130 23.91 9.90 0.17
N ASN A 131 25.20 9.87 0.48
CA ASN A 131 25.87 8.83 1.23
C ASN A 131 25.22 8.65 2.62
N SER A 132 24.47 7.57 2.83
CA SER A 132 24.14 7.06 4.17
C SER A 132 23.90 5.56 4.12
N ALA A 133 24.98 4.82 4.32
CA ALA A 133 25.00 3.42 4.70
C ALA A 133 24.47 3.22 6.13
N LEU A 134 23.19 3.48 6.39
CA LEU A 134 22.55 3.28 7.69
C LEU A 134 21.16 2.64 7.57
N ASP A 135 21.17 1.33 7.29
CA ASP A 135 20.43 0.34 8.10
C ASP A 135 21.01 -1.05 7.84
N ILE A 136 22.35 -1.14 7.94
CA ILE A 136 23.02 -2.43 8.14
C ILE A 136 22.67 -2.85 9.56
N ARG A 137 22.02 -4.01 9.68
CA ARG A 137 22.04 -4.93 10.82
C ARG A 137 22.32 -4.26 12.17
N ASP A 138 21.28 -3.93 12.91
CA ASP A 138 21.34 -3.88 14.38
C ASP A 138 19.92 -3.56 14.89
N ARG A 139 19.21 -4.36 15.69
CA ARG A 139 19.61 -5.48 16.55
C ARG A 139 18.38 -6.35 16.82
N MET A 140 18.65 -7.66 16.91
CA MET A 140 18.00 -8.67 17.75
C MET A 140 16.49 -8.86 17.63
N ILE A 141 16.08 -10.11 17.40
CA ILE A 141 15.46 -10.91 18.46
C ILE A 141 15.96 -12.36 18.29
N ILE A 142 16.36 -12.92 19.44
CA ILE A 142 16.70 -14.32 19.71
C ILE A 142 15.41 -15.15 19.66
#